data_AF-F6G312-F1
#
_entry.id   AF-F6G312-F1
#
_cell.length_a   1.000
_cell.length_b   1.000
_cell.length_c   1.000
_cell.angle_alpha   90.00
_cell.angle_beta   90.00
_cell.angle_gamma   90.00
#
_symmetry.space_group_name_H-M   'P 1'
#
loop_
_entity.id
_entity.type
_entity.pdbx_description
1 polymer ?
#
loop_
_entity_poly.entity_id
_entity_poly.type
_entity_poly.pdbx_seq_one_letter_code
_entity_poly.pdbx_strand_id
1 'polypeptide(L)'
;MPSHPTSSTEPTRAILVAVDFGKHDFQESLSELALLASTAGSEPVRAVTGRRSRPDAALFIGAGKAEEVKIAADEDDAEIVIFNHALSPAQQRNLERFFGRHVVDRTGLILDIFSQRAQSHVGKVQVELARVRYQASRLVRAWSHLERQKGGIGMRGGPGERQLELDRRMLDERAKRLSAELDRLQRQHDTQRRSRSRNDAFSVSLVGYTNAGKSTLFNALTKARAYAANQLFATLDTTSRRLYLEGLGNVVLSDTVGFIRDLPTQLVAAFRATLEETVHADVLLHVVDAASAVKHEQMEQVDRVLAEIDASGIPQILVMNKIDAAEELRAQGPRIERDETGAVRRVFVSALEGAGLELLREALVETAIRLRERPPPRDGEFDPRFDTRQETSPSQRDELSQIPPASALPAERSGRD
;
A
#
# COMPACT_ATOMS: atom_id res chain seq x y z
N MET A 1 -23.65 -20.52 -10.53
CA MET A 1 -23.09 -19.30 -11.12
C MET A 1 -22.52 -19.69 -12.48
N PRO A 2 -23.09 -19.25 -13.61
CA PRO A 2 -22.56 -19.66 -14.90
C PRO A 2 -21.18 -19.03 -15.09
N SER A 3 -20.21 -19.90 -15.33
CA SER A 3 -18.84 -19.59 -15.76
C SER A 3 -18.87 -18.80 -17.07
N HIS A 4 -18.21 -17.63 -17.09
CA HIS A 4 -18.04 -16.85 -18.31
C HIS A 4 -17.24 -17.62 -19.37
N PRO A 5 -17.67 -17.59 -20.65
CA PRO A 5 -16.80 -17.95 -21.75
C PRO A 5 -15.75 -16.84 -21.90
N THR A 6 -14.50 -17.14 -21.54
CA THR A 6 -13.35 -16.29 -21.86
C THR A 6 -13.04 -16.41 -23.35
N SER A 7 -13.72 -15.61 -24.17
CA SER A 7 -13.30 -15.35 -25.55
C SER A 7 -13.77 -13.98 -26.03
N SER A 8 -13.12 -12.93 -25.55
CA SER A 8 -12.90 -11.71 -26.35
C SER A 8 -11.48 -11.23 -26.05
N THR A 9 -10.67 -11.11 -27.11
CA THR A 9 -9.25 -10.73 -27.06
C THR A 9 -9.08 -9.20 -27.04
N GLU A 10 -10.19 -8.46 -26.91
CA GLU A 10 -10.25 -7.01 -26.97
C GLU A 10 -10.45 -6.42 -25.57
N PRO A 11 -9.74 -5.33 -25.24
CA PRO A 11 -9.85 -4.67 -23.94
C PRO A 11 -11.26 -4.12 -23.72
N THR A 12 -11.78 -4.27 -22.51
CA THR A 12 -13.13 -3.81 -22.16
C THR A 12 -13.19 -2.28 -22.18
N ARG A 13 -14.03 -1.71 -23.05
CA ARG A 13 -14.19 -0.25 -23.20
C ARG A 13 -14.85 0.37 -21.97
N ALA A 14 -14.27 1.44 -21.45
CA ALA A 14 -14.65 2.03 -20.17
C ALA A 14 -14.92 3.54 -20.25
N ILE A 15 -16.01 3.99 -19.64
CA ILE A 15 -16.25 5.41 -19.36
C ILE A 15 -15.69 5.74 -17.97
N LEU A 16 -14.84 6.76 -17.90
CA LEU A 16 -14.33 7.29 -16.64
C LEU A 16 -15.25 8.37 -16.11
N VAL A 17 -15.55 8.34 -14.81
CA VAL A 17 -16.37 9.34 -14.14
C VAL A 17 -15.61 9.93 -12.97
N ALA A 18 -15.42 11.25 -12.99
CA ALA A 18 -14.75 11.97 -11.91
C ALA A 18 -15.54 13.21 -11.48
N VAL A 19 -15.68 13.39 -10.16
CA VAL A 19 -16.30 14.57 -9.57
C VAL A 19 -15.22 15.46 -8.96
N ASP A 20 -15.20 16.73 -9.35
CA ASP A 20 -14.36 17.76 -8.78
C ASP A 20 -15.07 18.40 -7.56
N PHE A 21 -14.43 18.23 -6.40
CA PHE A 21 -14.85 18.81 -5.12
C PHE A 21 -14.11 20.12 -4.79
N GLY A 22 -13.37 20.69 -5.74
CA GLY A 22 -12.55 21.89 -5.58
C GLY A 22 -11.12 21.61 -5.12
N LYS A 23 -10.58 20.42 -5.41
CA LYS A 23 -9.18 20.09 -5.09
C LYS A 23 -8.25 20.51 -6.24
N HIS A 24 -7.03 20.94 -5.91
CA HIS A 24 -6.03 21.37 -6.90
C HIS A 24 -5.48 20.22 -7.76
N ASP A 25 -5.71 18.96 -7.35
CA ASP A 25 -5.11 17.76 -7.91
C ASP A 25 -6.03 16.98 -8.88
N PHE A 26 -7.17 17.57 -9.26
CA PHE A 26 -8.23 16.89 -10.01
C PHE A 26 -7.76 16.32 -11.36
N GLN A 27 -7.00 17.09 -12.14
CA GLN A 27 -6.50 16.65 -13.45
C GLN A 27 -5.53 15.47 -13.33
N GLU A 28 -4.65 15.51 -12.34
CA GLU A 28 -3.76 14.40 -12.04
C GLU A 28 -4.55 13.18 -11.56
N SER A 29 -5.64 13.40 -10.79
CA SER A 29 -6.51 12.33 -10.31
C SER A 29 -7.22 11.60 -11.44
N LEU A 30 -7.67 12.35 -12.46
CA LEU A 30 -8.27 11.77 -13.65
C LEU A 30 -7.26 11.01 -14.50
N SER A 31 -6.06 11.56 -14.67
CA SER A 31 -4.96 10.90 -15.40
C SER A 31 -4.55 9.60 -14.72
N GLU A 32 -4.46 9.61 -13.38
CA GLU A 32 -4.21 8.43 -12.57
C GLU A 32 -5.35 7.39 -12.70
N LEU A 33 -6.61 7.81 -12.72
CA LEU A 33 -7.73 6.90 -12.94
C LEU A 33 -7.66 6.21 -14.31
N ALA A 34 -7.31 6.95 -15.35
CA ALA A 34 -7.12 6.39 -16.69
C ALA A 34 -5.99 5.34 -16.70
N LEU A 35 -4.90 5.60 -15.97
CA LEU A 35 -3.81 4.65 -15.83
C LEU A 35 -4.23 3.42 -15.00
N LEU A 36 -5.05 3.59 -13.95
CA LEU A 36 -5.62 2.47 -13.19
C LEU A 36 -6.49 1.59 -14.10
N ALA A 37 -7.40 2.19 -14.85
CA ALA A 37 -8.30 1.48 -15.77
C ALA A 37 -7.50 0.69 -16.82
N SER A 38 -6.51 1.34 -17.45
CA SER A 38 -5.61 0.70 -18.40
C SER A 38 -4.82 -0.45 -17.77
N THR A 39 -4.34 -0.27 -16.53
CA THR A 39 -3.59 -1.31 -15.80
C THR A 39 -4.47 -2.51 -15.45
N ALA A 40 -5.77 -2.31 -15.22
CA ALA A 40 -6.73 -3.36 -14.95
C ALA A 40 -7.17 -4.14 -16.20
N GLY A 41 -6.81 -3.66 -17.40
CA GLY A 41 -7.17 -4.26 -18.69
C GLY A 41 -8.38 -3.61 -19.38
N SER A 42 -8.86 -2.46 -18.88
CA SER A 42 -9.91 -1.68 -19.53
C SER A 42 -9.32 -0.59 -20.43
N GLU A 43 -9.99 -0.26 -21.52
CA GLU A 43 -9.64 0.84 -22.41
C GLU A 43 -10.48 2.08 -22.08
N PRO A 44 -9.89 3.16 -21.52
CA PRO A 44 -10.64 4.37 -21.23
C PRO A 44 -10.97 5.12 -22.53
N VAL A 45 -12.25 5.13 -22.92
CA VAL A 45 -12.69 5.73 -24.19
C VAL A 45 -13.15 7.18 -24.05
N ARG A 46 -13.72 7.54 -22.89
CA ARG A 46 -14.17 8.90 -22.60
C ARG A 46 -14.14 9.17 -21.10
N ALA A 47 -13.87 10.42 -20.71
CA ALA A 47 -13.97 10.88 -19.34
C ALA A 47 -15.10 11.90 -19.18
N VAL A 48 -16.03 11.62 -18.27
CA VAL A 48 -17.14 12.51 -17.91
C VAL A 48 -16.85 13.12 -16.55
N THR A 49 -16.64 14.43 -16.53
CA THR A 49 -16.29 15.18 -15.32
C THR A 49 -17.42 16.11 -14.88
N GLY A 50 -17.63 16.27 -13.57
CA GLY A 50 -18.60 17.23 -13.04
C GLY A 50 -18.10 17.91 -11.78
N ARG A 51 -18.50 19.16 -11.54
CA ARG A 51 -18.14 19.90 -10.32
C ARG A 51 -19.31 19.92 -9.33
N ARG A 52 -19.06 19.55 -8.07
CA ARG A 52 -20.08 19.57 -7.00
C ARG A 52 -19.44 19.87 -5.65
N SER A 53 -20.20 20.48 -4.74
CA SER A 53 -19.76 20.67 -3.35
C SER A 53 -19.83 19.37 -2.53
N ARG A 54 -20.81 18.51 -2.81
CA ARG A 54 -21.02 17.23 -2.11
C ARG A 54 -21.54 16.14 -3.06
N PRO A 55 -21.22 14.87 -2.81
CA PRO A 55 -21.74 13.75 -3.58
C PRO A 55 -23.25 13.61 -3.39
N ASP A 56 -23.94 13.16 -4.44
CA ASP A 56 -25.35 12.81 -4.36
C ASP A 56 -25.55 11.50 -3.57
N ALA A 57 -26.53 11.46 -2.66
CA ALA A 57 -26.76 10.30 -1.81
C ALA A 57 -27.20 9.05 -2.58
N ALA A 58 -27.87 9.22 -3.73
CA ALA A 58 -28.43 8.13 -4.51
C ALA A 58 -27.50 7.69 -5.65
N LEU A 59 -26.92 8.62 -6.41
CA LEU A 59 -26.15 8.34 -7.63
C LEU A 59 -24.71 8.83 -7.60
N PHE A 60 -24.26 9.49 -6.54
CA PHE A 60 -22.95 10.16 -6.45
C PHE A 60 -22.79 11.35 -7.43
N ILE A 61 -23.01 11.13 -8.72
CA ILE A 61 -23.21 12.13 -9.78
C ILE A 61 -24.71 12.37 -9.95
N GLY A 62 -25.17 13.62 -9.86
CA GLY A 62 -26.62 13.93 -9.93
C GLY A 62 -27.29 13.42 -11.23
N ALA A 63 -28.62 13.34 -11.23
CA ALA A 63 -29.41 12.70 -12.30
C ALA A 63 -29.03 13.13 -13.73
N GLY A 64 -28.92 14.43 -14.01
CA GLY A 64 -28.55 14.91 -15.35
C GLY A 64 -27.14 14.47 -15.79
N LYS A 65 -26.20 14.35 -14.85
CA LYS A 65 -24.85 13.86 -15.14
C LYS A 65 -24.83 12.34 -15.33
N ALA A 66 -25.70 11.62 -14.61
CA ALA A 66 -25.90 10.20 -14.86
C ALA A 66 -26.50 9.95 -16.26
N GLU A 67 -27.44 10.78 -16.71
CA GLU A 67 -27.95 10.71 -18.09
C GLU A 67 -26.85 10.96 -19.12
N GLU A 68 -26.02 11.98 -18.91
CA GLU A 68 -24.86 12.25 -19.77
C GLU A 68 -23.88 11.06 -19.84
N VAL A 69 -23.57 10.44 -18.70
CA VAL A 69 -22.73 9.23 -18.65
C VAL A 69 -23.37 8.06 -19.40
N LYS A 70 -24.70 7.90 -19.29
CA LYS A 70 -25.42 6.84 -19.98
C LYS A 70 -25.36 7.01 -21.49
N ILE A 71 -25.61 8.23 -21.97
CA ILE A 71 -25.52 8.57 -23.40
C ILE A 71 -24.10 8.30 -23.91
N ALA A 72 -23.08 8.77 -23.19
CA ALA A 72 -21.69 8.52 -23.55
C ALA A 72 -21.34 7.02 -23.60
N ALA A 73 -21.83 6.23 -22.63
CA ALA A 73 -21.61 4.79 -22.60
C ALA A 73 -22.31 4.07 -23.77
N ASP A 74 -23.46 4.55 -24.22
CA ASP A 74 -24.17 4.02 -25.39
C ASP A 74 -23.48 4.40 -26.70
N GLU A 75 -23.03 5.65 -26.84
CA GLU A 75 -22.31 6.14 -28.03
C GLU A 75 -20.97 5.45 -28.24
N ASP A 76 -20.21 5.26 -27.16
CA ASP A 76 -18.88 4.67 -27.20
C ASP A 76 -18.89 3.16 -26.93
N ASP A 77 -20.05 2.50 -26.94
CA ASP A 77 -20.21 1.06 -26.69
C ASP A 77 -19.38 0.56 -25.49
N ALA A 78 -19.44 1.31 -24.39
CA ALA A 78 -18.68 1.00 -23.19
C ALA A 78 -19.41 -0.07 -22.37
N GLU A 79 -18.71 -1.12 -21.95
CA GLU A 79 -19.28 -2.20 -21.14
C GLU A 79 -19.27 -1.87 -19.64
N ILE A 80 -18.34 -1.01 -19.23
CA ILE A 80 -18.06 -0.68 -17.83
C ILE A 80 -18.00 0.83 -17.60
N VAL A 81 -18.53 1.26 -16.46
CA VAL A 81 -18.40 2.65 -15.97
C VAL A 81 -17.53 2.65 -14.73
N ILE A 82 -16.42 3.39 -14.77
CA ILE A 82 -15.42 3.45 -13.72
C ILE A 82 -15.50 4.79 -12.99
N PHE A 83 -15.73 4.76 -11.68
CA PHE A 83 -15.80 5.95 -10.84
C PHE A 83 -14.47 6.19 -10.12
N ASN A 84 -13.97 7.43 -10.19
CA ASN A 84 -12.77 7.86 -9.48
C ASN A 84 -12.89 7.81 -7.94
N HIS A 85 -14.12 7.75 -7.42
CA HIS A 85 -14.40 7.89 -6.00
C HIS A 85 -14.97 6.59 -5.46
N ALA A 86 -14.71 6.29 -4.18
CA ALA A 86 -15.35 5.17 -3.52
C ALA A 86 -16.88 5.38 -3.47
N LEU A 87 -17.63 4.37 -3.90
CA LEU A 87 -19.08 4.39 -3.94
C LEU A 87 -19.63 3.56 -2.77
N SER A 88 -20.65 4.06 -2.08
CA SER A 88 -21.39 3.22 -1.14
C SER A 88 -22.09 2.06 -1.89
N PRO A 89 -22.38 0.94 -1.21
CA PRO A 89 -23.16 -0.16 -1.79
C PRO A 89 -24.54 0.26 -2.32
N ALA A 90 -25.11 1.34 -1.78
CA ALA A 90 -26.38 1.87 -2.28
C ALA A 90 -26.20 2.62 -3.60
N GLN A 91 -25.20 3.50 -3.67
CA GLN A 91 -24.89 4.28 -4.87
C GLN A 91 -24.51 3.38 -6.05
N GLN A 92 -23.61 2.42 -5.84
CA GLN A 92 -23.18 1.53 -6.92
C GLN A 92 -24.37 0.79 -7.55
N ARG A 93 -25.25 0.18 -6.75
CA ARG A 93 -26.43 -0.53 -7.29
C ARG A 93 -27.40 0.37 -8.02
N ASN A 94 -27.63 1.59 -7.50
CA ASN A 94 -28.51 2.54 -8.16
C ASN A 94 -27.93 2.94 -9.53
N LEU A 95 -26.62 3.13 -9.60
CA LEU A 95 -25.90 3.42 -10.85
C LEU A 95 -25.93 2.23 -11.82
N GLU A 96 -25.63 1.01 -11.35
CA GLU A 96 -25.73 -0.22 -12.18
C GLU A 96 -27.13 -0.38 -12.76
N ARG A 97 -28.17 -0.15 -11.95
CA ARG A 97 -29.55 -0.20 -12.41
C ARG A 97 -29.89 0.92 -13.40
N PHE A 98 -29.35 2.11 -13.20
CA PHE A 98 -29.61 3.26 -14.06
C PHE A 98 -28.94 3.10 -15.44
N PHE A 99 -27.68 2.66 -15.44
CA PHE A 99 -26.89 2.45 -16.65
C PHE A 99 -27.21 1.13 -17.37
N GLY A 100 -27.67 0.10 -16.64
CA GLY A 100 -27.84 -1.25 -17.18
C GLY A 100 -26.51 -1.94 -17.49
N ARG A 101 -25.41 -1.49 -16.86
CA ARG A 101 -24.03 -1.90 -17.11
C ARG A 101 -23.26 -2.04 -15.81
N HIS A 102 -22.09 -2.67 -15.87
CA HIS A 102 -21.26 -2.85 -14.68
C HIS A 102 -20.66 -1.52 -14.23
N VAL A 103 -20.67 -1.27 -12.92
CA VAL A 103 -20.09 -0.06 -12.32
C VAL A 103 -19.03 -0.48 -11.33
N VAL A 104 -17.81 0.01 -11.56
CA VAL A 104 -16.68 -0.22 -10.66
C VAL A 104 -16.26 1.10 -10.07
N ASP A 105 -16.05 1.12 -8.77
CA ASP A 105 -15.47 2.27 -8.08
C ASP A 105 -13.95 2.13 -7.96
N ARG A 106 -13.28 3.19 -7.52
CA ARG A 106 -11.83 3.19 -7.36
C ARG A 106 -11.31 2.07 -6.45
N THR A 107 -12.07 1.68 -5.42
CA THR A 107 -11.67 0.59 -4.52
C THR A 107 -11.69 -0.75 -5.23
N GLY A 108 -12.77 -1.05 -5.97
CA GLY A 108 -12.90 -2.25 -6.77
C GLY A 108 -11.80 -2.35 -7.83
N LEU A 109 -11.56 -1.25 -8.55
CA LEU A 109 -10.53 -1.21 -9.59
C LEU A 109 -9.13 -1.53 -9.05
N ILE A 110 -8.78 -0.96 -7.89
CA ILE A 110 -7.50 -1.23 -7.24
C ILE A 110 -7.40 -2.71 -6.82
N LEU A 111 -8.46 -3.29 -6.24
CA LEU A 111 -8.51 -4.71 -5.87
C LEU A 111 -8.34 -5.64 -7.08
N ASP A 112 -8.89 -5.28 -8.22
CA ASP A 112 -8.78 -6.05 -9.46
C ASP A 112 -7.35 -6.04 -9.99
N ILE A 113 -6.69 -4.86 -10.01
CA ILE A 113 -5.27 -4.76 -10.35
C ILE A 113 -4.43 -5.63 -9.41
N PHE A 114 -4.66 -5.54 -8.11
CA PHE A 114 -3.91 -6.36 -7.15
C PHE A 114 -4.13 -7.85 -7.33
N SER A 115 -5.34 -8.27 -7.70
CA SER A 115 -5.65 -9.68 -7.98
C SER A 115 -4.83 -10.21 -9.16
N GLN A 116 -4.56 -9.35 -10.15
CA GLN A 116 -3.72 -9.69 -11.31
C GLN A 116 -2.21 -9.67 -10.96
N ARG A 117 -1.79 -8.83 -10.01
CA ARG A 117 -0.37 -8.63 -9.66
C ARG A 117 0.15 -9.56 -8.56
N ALA A 118 -0.71 -10.06 -7.67
CA ALA A 118 -0.29 -10.91 -6.56
C ALA A 118 0.28 -12.25 -7.06
N GLN A 119 1.59 -12.45 -6.88
CA GLN A 119 2.26 -13.70 -7.28
C GLN A 119 2.50 -14.59 -6.07
N SER A 120 2.94 -13.99 -4.95
CA SER A 120 3.24 -14.71 -3.71
C SER A 120 1.98 -15.30 -3.06
N HIS A 121 2.15 -16.39 -2.30
CA HIS A 121 1.03 -17.00 -1.57
C HIS A 121 0.43 -16.01 -0.55
N VAL A 122 1.28 -15.28 0.17
CA VAL A 122 0.87 -14.26 1.15
C VAL A 122 0.08 -13.16 0.46
N GLY A 123 0.60 -12.60 -0.64
CA GLY A 123 -0.07 -11.56 -1.41
C GLY A 123 -1.42 -12.02 -1.96
N LYS A 124 -1.52 -13.26 -2.47
CA LYS A 124 -2.78 -13.84 -2.94
C LYS A 124 -3.82 -13.95 -1.84
N VAL A 125 -3.44 -14.45 -0.65
CA VAL A 125 -4.35 -14.57 0.50
C VAL A 125 -4.82 -13.18 0.98
N GLN A 126 -3.93 -12.18 1.02
CA GLN A 126 -4.27 -10.82 1.40
C GLN A 126 -5.26 -10.16 0.45
N VAL A 127 -4.98 -10.23 -0.86
CA VAL A 127 -5.85 -9.64 -1.87
C VAL A 127 -7.20 -10.34 -1.89
N GLU A 128 -7.23 -11.67 -1.75
CA GLU A 128 -8.49 -12.41 -1.63
C GLU A 128 -9.30 -11.98 -0.40
N LEU A 129 -8.64 -11.84 0.76
CA LEU A 129 -9.29 -11.38 1.99
C LEU A 129 -9.91 -9.99 1.80
N ALA A 130 -9.16 -9.06 1.19
CA ALA A 130 -9.66 -7.72 0.90
C ALA A 130 -10.85 -7.75 -0.07
N ARG A 131 -10.78 -8.56 -1.12
CA ARG A 131 -11.86 -8.73 -2.11
C ARG A 131 -13.12 -9.32 -1.49
N VAL A 132 -12.99 -10.36 -0.66
CA VAL A 132 -14.13 -10.98 0.04
C VAL A 132 -14.81 -9.97 0.98
N ARG A 133 -14.04 -9.19 1.75
CA ARG A 133 -14.57 -8.14 2.63
C ARG A 133 -15.31 -7.05 1.84
N TYR A 134 -14.71 -6.61 0.73
CA TYR A 134 -15.30 -5.64 -0.17
C TYR A 134 -16.63 -6.14 -0.76
N GLN A 135 -16.66 -7.37 -1.27
CA GLN A 135 -17.86 -8.01 -1.82
C GLN A 135 -18.96 -8.20 -0.77
N ALA A 136 -18.61 -8.64 0.44
CA ALA A 136 -19.56 -8.86 1.53
C ALA A 136 -20.35 -7.58 1.86
N SER A 137 -19.69 -6.42 1.82
CA SER A 137 -20.35 -5.12 2.06
C SER A 137 -21.37 -4.75 0.98
N ARG A 138 -21.24 -5.29 -0.24
CA ARG A 138 -22.06 -4.97 -1.41
C ARG A 138 -23.13 -6.01 -1.73
N LEU A 139 -22.96 -7.24 -1.25
CA LEU A 139 -23.89 -8.34 -1.47
C LEU A 139 -25.28 -8.09 -0.86
N VAL A 140 -25.32 -7.45 0.31
CA VAL A 140 -26.51 -7.28 1.18
C VAL A 140 -27.73 -6.71 0.48
N ARG A 141 -27.57 -6.08 -0.69
CA ARG A 141 -28.69 -5.43 -1.37
C ARG A 141 -28.77 -5.68 -2.89
N ALA A 142 -27.95 -6.56 -3.47
CA ALA A 142 -28.07 -6.92 -4.89
C ALA A 142 -29.40 -7.66 -5.21
N TRP A 143 -30.02 -8.28 -4.22
CA TRP A 143 -31.19 -9.16 -4.39
C TRP A 143 -32.55 -8.52 -4.03
N SER A 144 -32.62 -7.23 -3.71
CA SER A 144 -33.89 -6.56 -3.36
C SER A 144 -34.92 -6.49 -4.51
N HIS A 145 -34.56 -6.97 -5.71
CA HIS A 145 -35.40 -6.96 -6.91
C HIS A 145 -36.07 -8.29 -7.23
N LEU A 146 -35.58 -9.44 -6.74
CA LEU A 146 -36.27 -10.72 -6.92
C LEU A 146 -37.52 -10.86 -6.03
N GLU A 147 -37.60 -10.11 -4.93
CA GLU A 147 -38.77 -10.11 -4.04
C GLU A 147 -39.98 -9.36 -4.63
N ARG A 148 -39.78 -8.40 -5.54
CA ARG A 148 -40.90 -7.58 -6.06
C ARG A 148 -41.63 -8.21 -7.24
N GLN A 149 -41.07 -9.24 -7.89
CA GLN A 149 -41.73 -9.94 -9.01
C GLN A 149 -42.58 -11.14 -8.56
N LYS A 150 -42.44 -11.60 -7.31
CA LYS A 150 -43.34 -12.59 -6.69
C LYS A 150 -44.12 -11.91 -5.56
N GLY A 151 -45.19 -11.23 -5.93
CA GLY A 151 -46.07 -10.55 -4.98
C GLY A 151 -46.66 -11.49 -3.93
N GLY A 152 -46.95 -10.94 -2.75
CA GLY A 152 -47.88 -11.55 -1.79
C GLY A 152 -47.40 -11.57 -0.33
N ILE A 153 -47.81 -10.53 0.41
CA ILE A 153 -48.29 -10.56 1.81
C ILE A 153 -47.44 -11.37 2.84
N GLY A 154 -46.71 -10.64 3.68
CA GLY A 154 -46.78 -10.90 5.13
C GLY A 154 -45.85 -11.93 5.77
N MET A 155 -44.78 -12.38 5.13
CA MET A 155 -43.70 -13.12 5.83
C MET A 155 -42.38 -12.34 5.78
N ARG A 156 -41.96 -11.79 6.92
CA ARG A 156 -40.55 -11.47 7.17
C ARG A 156 -39.77 -12.79 7.05
N GLY A 157 -38.76 -12.87 6.17
CA GLY A 157 -38.00 -14.10 5.92
C GLY A 157 -38.38 -14.85 4.64
N GLY A 158 -38.54 -14.15 3.52
CA GLY A 158 -38.70 -14.77 2.20
C GLY A 158 -37.46 -15.60 1.78
N PRO A 159 -37.59 -16.52 0.79
CA PRO A 159 -36.46 -17.34 0.32
C PRO A 159 -35.24 -16.54 -0.14
N GLY A 160 -35.45 -15.32 -0.65
CA GLY A 160 -34.37 -14.40 -1.05
C GLY A 160 -33.62 -13.78 0.13
N GLU A 161 -34.32 -13.39 1.18
CA GLU A 161 -33.73 -12.87 2.42
C GLU A 161 -32.88 -13.94 3.13
N ARG A 162 -33.36 -15.19 3.15
CA ARG A 162 -32.58 -16.33 3.66
C ARG A 162 -31.36 -16.64 2.81
N GLN A 163 -31.48 -16.59 1.47
CA GLN A 163 -30.34 -16.80 0.58
C GLN A 163 -29.27 -15.71 0.75
N LEU A 164 -29.68 -14.45 0.90
CA LEU A 164 -28.77 -13.33 1.18
C LEU A 164 -28.03 -13.51 2.50
N GLU A 165 -28.73 -13.91 3.55
CA GLU A 165 -28.14 -14.17 4.86
C GLU A 165 -27.13 -15.33 4.79
N LEU A 166 -27.48 -16.40 4.08
CA LEU A 166 -26.60 -17.54 3.84
C LEU A 166 -25.36 -17.14 3.02
N ASP A 167 -25.52 -16.42 1.92
CA ASP A 167 -24.40 -15.98 1.08
C ASP A 167 -23.48 -15.02 1.83
N ARG A 168 -24.05 -14.08 2.60
CA ARG A 168 -23.27 -13.21 3.49
C ARG A 168 -22.50 -14.02 4.52
N ARG A 169 -23.16 -14.97 5.18
CA ARG A 169 -22.52 -15.83 6.18
C ARG A 169 -21.39 -16.65 5.56
N MET A 170 -21.57 -17.16 4.34
CA MET A 170 -20.52 -17.87 3.60
C MET A 170 -19.32 -16.97 3.30
N LEU A 171 -19.54 -15.72 2.91
CA LEU A 171 -18.45 -14.74 2.71
C LEU A 171 -17.75 -14.40 4.04
N ASP A 172 -18.50 -14.20 5.12
CA ASP A 172 -17.94 -13.91 6.45
C ASP A 172 -17.11 -15.09 6.98
N GLU A 173 -17.58 -16.33 6.82
CA GLU A 173 -16.84 -17.54 7.17
C GLU A 173 -15.58 -17.70 6.31
N ARG A 174 -15.65 -17.34 5.02
CA ARG A 174 -14.48 -17.30 4.13
C ARG A 174 -13.48 -16.24 4.56
N ALA A 175 -13.92 -15.03 4.91
CA ALA A 175 -13.08 -13.96 5.41
C ALA A 175 -12.37 -14.37 6.72
N LYS A 176 -13.08 -15.03 7.64
CA LYS A 176 -12.49 -15.57 8.89
C LYS A 176 -11.40 -16.59 8.61
N ARG A 177 -11.63 -17.52 7.67
CA ARG A 177 -10.62 -18.53 7.28
C ARG A 177 -9.37 -17.89 6.67
N LEU A 178 -9.56 -16.97 5.72
CA LEU A 178 -8.45 -16.24 5.08
C LEU A 178 -7.67 -15.38 6.08
N SER A 179 -8.35 -14.75 7.05
CA SER A 179 -7.70 -13.98 8.12
C SER A 179 -6.83 -14.88 9.00
N ALA A 180 -7.34 -16.04 9.42
CA ALA A 180 -6.57 -16.99 10.23
C ALA A 180 -5.37 -17.58 9.47
N GLU A 181 -5.52 -17.81 8.16
CA GLU A 181 -4.43 -18.23 7.29
C GLU A 181 -3.36 -17.13 7.18
N LEU A 182 -3.77 -15.88 6.99
CA LEU A 182 -2.86 -14.74 6.93
C LEU A 182 -2.06 -14.59 8.24
N ASP A 183 -2.72 -14.66 9.40
CA ASP A 183 -2.06 -14.60 10.71
C ASP A 183 -1.01 -15.69 10.88
N ARG A 184 -1.28 -16.90 10.36
CA ARG A 184 -0.32 -18.02 10.39
C ARG A 184 0.89 -17.75 9.50
N LEU A 185 0.66 -17.23 8.29
CA LEU A 185 1.73 -16.88 7.36
C LEU A 185 2.62 -15.76 7.91
N GLN A 186 2.04 -14.77 8.59
CA GLN A 186 2.79 -13.71 9.26
C GLN A 186 3.74 -14.25 10.33
N ARG A 187 3.24 -15.11 11.24
CA ARG A 187 4.09 -15.73 12.28
C ARG A 187 5.26 -16.54 11.70
N GLN A 188 5.02 -17.21 10.57
CA GLN A 188 6.07 -17.94 9.86
C GLN A 188 7.12 -16.98 9.27
N HIS A 189 6.68 -15.85 8.72
CA HIS A 189 7.56 -14.81 8.20
C HIS A 189 8.42 -14.19 9.32
N ASP A 190 7.83 -13.87 10.47
CA ASP A 190 8.55 -13.37 11.65
C ASP A 190 9.65 -14.32 12.13
N THR A 191 9.36 -15.62 12.10
CA THR A 191 10.33 -16.65 12.50
C THR A 191 11.51 -16.70 11.54
N GLN A 192 11.25 -16.65 10.22
CA GLN A 192 12.33 -16.56 9.22
C GLN A 192 13.12 -15.26 9.36
N ARG A 193 12.45 -14.15 9.66
CA ARG A 193 13.09 -12.84 9.85
C ARG A 193 14.00 -12.82 11.07
N ARG A 194 13.57 -13.34 12.22
CA ARG A 194 14.41 -13.49 13.43
C ARG A 194 15.66 -14.35 13.18
N SER A 195 15.62 -15.26 12.21
CA SER A 195 16.80 -16.00 11.78
C SER A 195 17.74 -15.17 10.89
N ARG A 196 17.21 -14.18 10.15
CA ARG A 196 17.99 -13.27 9.28
C ARG A 196 18.56 -12.08 10.03
N SER A 197 17.87 -11.59 11.06
CA SER A 197 18.33 -10.48 11.92
C SER A 197 19.61 -10.84 12.70
N ARG A 198 19.95 -12.12 12.84
CA ARG A 198 21.22 -12.57 13.43
C ARG A 198 22.46 -12.22 12.60
N ASN A 199 22.30 -11.70 11.37
CA ASN A 199 23.39 -11.37 10.48
C ASN A 199 23.74 -9.86 10.43
N ASP A 200 23.20 -9.01 11.32
CA ASP A 200 23.53 -7.57 11.44
C ASP A 200 23.53 -6.76 10.12
N ALA A 201 22.76 -7.19 9.12
CA ALA A 201 22.69 -6.51 7.84
C ALA A 201 21.79 -5.27 7.95
N PHE A 202 22.32 -4.11 7.56
CA PHE A 202 21.58 -2.84 7.55
C PHE A 202 20.41 -2.92 6.56
N SER A 203 19.21 -2.58 7.00
CA SER A 203 17.97 -2.73 6.24
C SER A 203 17.49 -1.40 5.68
N VAL A 204 17.25 -1.36 4.38
CA VAL A 204 16.78 -0.18 3.65
C VAL A 204 15.51 -0.53 2.88
N SER A 205 14.46 0.28 3.05
CA SER A 205 13.18 0.09 2.34
C SER A 205 12.90 1.25 1.41
N LEU A 206 12.54 0.94 0.15
CA LEU A 206 12.08 1.93 -0.81
C LEU A 206 10.60 2.21 -0.57
N VAL A 207 10.23 3.46 -0.32
CA VAL A 207 8.84 3.91 -0.16
C VAL A 207 8.54 5.06 -1.13
N GLY A 208 7.27 5.30 -1.40
CA GLY A 208 6.86 6.41 -2.26
C GLY A 208 5.69 6.09 -3.17
N TYR A 209 5.25 7.09 -3.89
CA TYR A 209 4.07 7.02 -4.75
C TYR A 209 4.26 6.01 -5.90
N THR A 210 3.15 5.44 -6.37
CA THR A 210 3.15 4.60 -7.58
C THR A 210 3.73 5.38 -8.76
N ASN A 211 4.46 4.69 -9.64
CA ASN A 211 5.18 5.31 -10.76
C ASN A 211 6.27 6.35 -10.40
N ALA A 212 6.64 6.55 -9.13
CA ALA A 212 7.79 7.38 -8.76
C ALA A 212 9.14 6.80 -9.23
N GLY A 213 9.16 5.54 -9.69
CA GLY A 213 10.35 4.84 -10.16
C GLY A 213 11.08 4.03 -9.09
N LYS A 214 10.40 3.62 -8.01
CA LYS A 214 10.95 2.73 -6.97
C LYS A 214 11.57 1.46 -7.55
N SER A 215 10.84 0.71 -8.36
CA SER A 215 11.31 -0.55 -8.95
C SER A 215 12.44 -0.33 -9.96
N THR A 216 12.41 0.79 -10.70
CA THR A 216 13.52 1.20 -11.57
C THR A 216 14.79 1.48 -10.75
N LEU A 217 14.66 2.22 -9.64
CA LEU A 217 15.75 2.52 -8.73
C LEU A 217 16.29 1.25 -8.06
N PHE A 218 15.40 0.36 -7.63
CA PHE A 218 15.74 -0.95 -7.08
C PHE A 218 16.60 -1.75 -8.05
N ASN A 219 16.18 -1.85 -9.31
CA ASN A 219 16.92 -2.56 -10.35
C ASN A 219 18.28 -1.92 -10.61
N ALA A 220 18.33 -0.60 -10.70
CA ALA A 220 19.56 0.12 -10.96
C ALA A 220 20.59 -0.05 -9.82
N LEU A 221 20.13 -0.05 -8.55
CA LEU A 221 20.99 -0.25 -7.39
C LEU A 221 21.45 -1.70 -7.22
N THR A 222 20.59 -2.68 -7.53
CA THR A 222 20.86 -4.11 -7.29
C THR A 222 21.36 -4.86 -8.52
N LYS A 223 21.42 -4.20 -9.69
CA LYS A 223 21.62 -4.83 -11.01
C LYS A 223 20.63 -5.97 -11.28
N ALA A 224 19.46 -5.95 -10.64
CA ALA A 224 18.43 -6.96 -10.79
C ALA A 224 17.55 -6.71 -12.01
N ARG A 225 16.89 -7.76 -12.48
CA ARG A 225 15.84 -7.70 -13.51
C ARG A 225 14.44 -7.80 -12.87
N ALA A 226 14.14 -7.00 -11.85
CA ALA A 226 12.75 -6.90 -11.38
C ALA A 226 11.90 -6.21 -12.44
N TYR A 227 10.61 -6.53 -12.52
CA TYR A 227 9.72 -5.92 -13.51
C TYR A 227 9.48 -4.44 -13.15
N ALA A 228 9.79 -3.54 -14.07
CA ALA A 228 9.49 -2.12 -13.97
C ALA A 228 8.74 -1.70 -15.24
N ALA A 229 7.54 -1.15 -15.09
CA ALA A 229 6.71 -0.69 -16.18
C ALA A 229 5.96 0.58 -15.77
N ASN A 230 5.53 1.37 -16.76
CA ASN A 230 4.64 2.52 -16.55
C ASN A 230 3.19 2.04 -16.31
N GLN A 231 3.00 1.26 -15.25
CA GLN A 231 1.75 0.66 -14.81
C GLN A 231 1.65 0.85 -13.30
N LEU A 232 0.45 1.12 -12.80
CA LEU A 232 0.25 1.27 -11.36
C LEU A 232 0.40 -0.09 -10.66
N PHE A 233 0.95 -0.09 -9.46
CA PHE A 233 1.22 -1.32 -8.69
C PHE A 233 2.07 -2.36 -9.44
N ALA A 234 3.05 -1.90 -10.24
CA ALA A 234 4.02 -2.77 -10.90
C ALA A 234 4.73 -3.73 -9.94
N THR A 235 4.96 -3.30 -8.69
CA THR A 235 5.39 -4.14 -7.57
C THR A 235 4.28 -4.19 -6.53
N LEU A 236 3.83 -5.40 -6.20
CA LEU A 236 2.92 -5.69 -5.07
C LEU A 236 3.62 -6.52 -3.99
N ASP A 237 4.31 -7.58 -4.40
CA ASP A 237 5.07 -8.44 -3.49
C ASP A 237 6.42 -7.78 -3.15
N THR A 238 6.73 -7.68 -1.85
CA THR A 238 8.00 -7.12 -1.37
C THR A 238 9.18 -7.92 -1.91
N THR A 239 10.12 -7.26 -2.59
CA THR A 239 11.31 -7.90 -3.15
C THR A 239 12.55 -7.41 -2.44
N SER A 240 13.23 -8.31 -1.72
CA SER A 240 14.49 -8.00 -1.03
C SER A 240 15.70 -8.56 -1.78
N ARG A 241 16.78 -7.77 -1.84
CA ARG A 241 18.07 -8.18 -2.38
C ARG A 241 19.19 -7.67 -1.47
N ARG A 242 20.26 -8.47 -1.38
CA ARG A 242 21.49 -8.04 -0.72
C ARG A 242 22.33 -7.26 -1.72
N LEU A 243 22.83 -6.12 -1.29
CA LEU A 243 23.89 -5.39 -1.97
C LEU A 243 25.05 -5.17 -1.00
N TYR A 244 26.23 -5.00 -1.56
CA TYR A 244 27.41 -4.59 -0.80
C TYR A 244 27.65 -3.11 -1.05
N LEU A 245 27.78 -2.33 0.02
CA LEU A 245 28.22 -0.94 -0.02
C LEU A 245 29.57 -0.81 0.67
N GLU A 246 30.54 -0.21 -0.02
CA GLU A 246 31.83 0.13 0.58
C GLU A 246 31.59 1.06 1.79
N GLY A 247 32.22 0.75 2.93
CA GLY A 247 32.05 1.49 4.18
C GLY A 247 30.90 1.02 5.09
N LEU A 248 29.86 0.35 4.56
CA LEU A 248 28.72 -0.13 5.35
C LEU A 248 28.62 -1.67 5.42
N GLY A 249 29.12 -2.37 4.41
CA GLY A 249 29.08 -3.82 4.30
C GLY A 249 27.81 -4.33 3.62
N ASN A 250 27.25 -5.44 4.13
CA ASN A 250 26.05 -6.04 3.56
C ASN A 250 24.80 -5.23 3.94
N VAL A 251 24.09 -4.75 2.94
CA VAL A 251 22.82 -4.03 3.06
C VAL A 251 21.72 -4.86 2.40
N VAL A 252 20.56 -4.92 3.04
CA VAL A 252 19.35 -5.48 2.44
C VAL A 252 18.50 -4.34 1.92
N LEU A 253 18.28 -4.29 0.62
CA LEU A 253 17.34 -3.35 -0.01
C LEU A 253 16.03 -4.08 -0.31
N SER A 254 14.91 -3.49 0.09
CA SER A 254 13.57 -3.99 -0.16
C SER A 254 12.76 -3.01 -1.02
N ASP A 255 12.23 -3.49 -2.15
CA ASP A 255 11.20 -2.76 -2.93
C ASP A 255 9.81 -3.05 -2.35
N THR A 256 9.01 -2.01 -2.13
CA THR A 256 7.68 -2.10 -1.51
C THR A 256 6.57 -1.72 -2.50
N VAL A 257 5.32 -2.00 -2.12
CA VAL A 257 4.16 -1.57 -2.90
C VAL A 257 4.12 -0.04 -2.99
N GLY A 258 3.82 0.48 -4.18
CA GLY A 258 3.63 1.93 -4.33
C GLY A 258 2.34 2.43 -3.72
N PHE A 259 2.40 3.60 -3.10
CA PHE A 259 1.22 4.27 -2.57
C PHE A 259 0.43 5.01 -3.64
N ILE A 260 -0.87 5.16 -3.42
CA ILE A 260 -1.78 5.91 -4.28
C ILE A 260 -2.69 6.79 -3.41
N ARG A 261 -3.25 7.83 -4.00
CA ARG A 261 -4.24 8.71 -3.38
C ARG A 261 -5.48 7.92 -2.96
N ASP A 262 -5.98 8.31 -1.78
CA ASP A 262 -7.21 7.80 -1.20
C ASP A 262 -7.24 6.27 -1.16
N LEU A 263 -6.12 5.67 -0.74
CA LEU A 263 -6.03 4.24 -0.46
C LEU A 263 -7.16 3.85 0.51
N PRO A 264 -8.05 2.92 0.12
CA PRO A 264 -9.13 2.50 1.01
C PRO A 264 -8.55 1.93 2.31
N THR A 265 -9.07 2.34 3.46
CA THR A 265 -8.61 1.86 4.77
C THR A 265 -8.69 0.33 4.90
N GLN A 266 -9.64 -0.29 4.22
CA GLN A 266 -9.76 -1.75 4.11
C GLN A 266 -8.54 -2.41 3.45
N LEU A 267 -7.90 -1.70 2.50
CA LEU A 267 -6.71 -2.14 1.82
C LEU A 267 -5.46 -1.91 2.65
N VAL A 268 -5.34 -0.79 3.37
CA VAL A 268 -4.20 -0.54 4.29
C VAL A 268 -4.07 -1.67 5.31
N ALA A 269 -5.18 -2.10 5.91
CA ALA A 269 -5.18 -3.22 6.85
C ALA A 269 -4.74 -4.55 6.21
N ALA A 270 -5.07 -4.79 4.95
CA ALA A 270 -4.66 -5.99 4.21
C ALA A 270 -3.18 -5.95 3.78
N PHE A 271 -2.64 -4.76 3.49
CA PHE A 271 -1.25 -4.53 3.12
C PHE A 271 -0.31 -4.32 4.31
N ARG A 272 -0.83 -4.27 5.53
CA ARG A 272 0.00 -4.11 6.72
C ARG A 272 1.13 -5.13 6.78
N ALA A 273 0.88 -6.40 6.44
CA ALA A 273 1.94 -7.41 6.46
C ALA A 273 2.97 -7.23 5.32
N THR A 274 2.58 -6.71 4.16
CA THR A 274 3.53 -6.40 3.08
C THR A 274 4.32 -5.11 3.34
N LEU A 275 3.73 -4.19 4.10
CA LEU A 275 4.35 -2.94 4.56
C LEU A 275 5.15 -3.11 5.85
N GLU A 276 5.02 -4.24 6.55
CA GLU A 276 5.71 -4.55 7.81
C GLU A 276 7.23 -4.49 7.65
N GLU A 277 7.77 -4.88 6.50
CA GLU A 277 9.19 -4.73 6.18
C GLU A 277 9.65 -3.25 6.24
N THR A 278 8.75 -2.31 5.94
CA THR A 278 9.01 -0.86 6.02
C THR A 278 9.14 -0.38 7.45
N VAL A 279 8.26 -0.85 8.35
CA VAL A 279 8.25 -0.50 9.78
C VAL A 279 9.55 -0.91 10.49
N HIS A 280 10.28 -1.82 9.86
CA HIS A 280 11.45 -2.45 10.42
C HIS A 280 12.76 -2.11 9.70
N ALA A 281 12.70 -1.21 8.73
CA ALA A 281 13.89 -0.70 8.08
C ALA A 281 14.67 0.23 9.04
N ASP A 282 15.99 0.23 8.90
CA ASP A 282 16.83 1.20 9.60
C ASP A 282 16.71 2.58 8.95
N VAL A 283 16.51 2.61 7.63
CA VAL A 283 16.32 3.83 6.82
C VAL A 283 15.28 3.60 5.74
N LEU A 284 14.44 4.62 5.51
CA LEU A 284 13.54 4.69 4.35
C LEU A 284 14.15 5.55 3.25
N LEU A 285 14.17 5.03 2.03
CA LEU A 285 14.39 5.82 0.82
C LEU A 285 13.03 6.21 0.25
N HIS A 286 12.63 7.46 0.50
CA HIS A 286 11.38 7.98 0.00
C HIS A 286 11.58 8.51 -1.43
N VAL A 287 11.23 7.68 -2.41
CA VAL A 287 11.36 7.98 -3.84
C VAL A 287 10.19 8.86 -4.29
N VAL A 288 10.54 10.04 -4.81
CA VAL A 288 9.61 11.06 -5.27
C VAL A 288 9.88 11.37 -6.74
N ASP A 289 8.84 11.48 -7.55
CA ASP A 289 8.97 11.98 -8.92
C ASP A 289 9.23 13.49 -8.90
N ALA A 290 10.47 13.91 -9.17
CA ALA A 290 10.88 15.30 -9.09
C ALA A 290 10.20 16.18 -10.16
N ALA A 291 9.89 15.58 -11.32
CA ALA A 291 9.25 16.26 -12.46
C ALA A 291 7.73 16.43 -12.24
N SER A 292 7.13 15.73 -11.28
CA SER A 292 5.71 15.87 -10.98
C SER A 292 5.37 17.26 -10.41
N ALA A 293 4.29 17.86 -10.93
CA ALA A 293 3.73 19.10 -10.43
C ALA A 293 3.09 18.93 -9.04
N VAL A 294 2.54 17.74 -8.75
CA VAL A 294 1.85 17.41 -7.49
C VAL A 294 2.75 16.68 -6.49
N LYS A 295 4.09 16.72 -6.66
CA LYS A 295 5.04 15.99 -5.80
C LYS A 295 4.85 16.24 -4.30
N HIS A 296 4.51 17.46 -3.90
CA HIS A 296 4.30 17.80 -2.49
C HIS A 296 3.07 17.08 -1.92
N GLU A 297 1.96 17.07 -2.66
CA GLU A 297 0.76 16.36 -2.27
C GLU A 297 1.00 14.84 -2.22
N GLN A 298 1.76 14.30 -3.17
CA GLN A 298 2.16 12.89 -3.16
C GLN A 298 3.00 12.54 -1.93
N MET A 299 3.96 13.39 -1.57
CA MET A 299 4.76 13.22 -0.35
C MET A 299 3.87 13.22 0.90
N GLU A 300 2.96 14.17 1.03
CA GLU A 300 2.01 14.21 2.16
C GLU A 300 1.10 12.99 2.24
N GLN A 301 0.74 12.36 1.11
CA GLN A 301 -0.02 11.11 1.09
C GLN A 301 0.83 9.95 1.59
N VAL A 302 2.10 9.88 1.15
CA VAL A 302 3.04 8.85 1.64
C VAL A 302 3.26 9.00 3.14
N ASP A 303 3.51 10.22 3.61
CA ASP A 303 3.74 10.50 5.04
C ASP A 303 2.54 10.12 5.91
N ARG A 304 1.31 10.35 5.43
CA ARG A 304 0.08 9.90 6.09
C ARG A 304 0.01 8.38 6.21
N VAL A 305 0.31 7.66 5.13
CA VAL A 305 0.29 6.18 5.16
C VAL A 305 1.41 5.65 6.05
N LEU A 306 2.60 6.27 6.03
CA LEU A 306 3.70 5.91 6.94
C LEU A 306 3.31 6.12 8.41
N ALA A 307 2.55 7.17 8.72
CA ALA A 307 2.01 7.37 10.07
C ALA A 307 0.97 6.32 10.45
N GLU A 308 0.08 5.91 9.55
CA GLU A 308 -0.93 4.86 9.80
C GLU A 308 -0.32 3.48 10.09
N ILE A 309 0.89 3.20 9.59
CA ILE A 309 1.61 1.94 9.82
C ILE A 309 2.67 2.04 10.93
N ASP A 310 2.71 3.13 11.69
CA ASP A 310 3.70 3.38 12.75
C ASP A 310 5.17 3.45 12.26
N ALA A 311 5.40 3.86 11.01
CA ALA A 311 6.74 4.00 10.39
C ALA A 311 7.28 5.44 10.40
N SER A 312 6.58 6.40 11.02
CA SER A 312 6.97 7.82 11.00
C SER A 312 8.26 8.14 11.76
N GLY A 313 8.66 7.28 12.71
CA GLY A 313 9.88 7.46 13.50
C GLY A 313 11.16 7.05 12.77
N ILE A 314 11.05 6.41 11.61
CA ILE A 314 12.19 5.87 10.87
C ILE A 314 12.87 7.00 10.08
N PRO A 315 14.20 7.14 10.15
CA PRO A 315 14.94 8.12 9.36
C PRO A 315 14.67 7.97 7.85
N GLN A 316 14.47 9.09 7.17
CA GLN A 316 14.17 9.11 5.74
C GLN A 316 15.19 9.90 4.94
N ILE A 317 15.53 9.40 3.75
CA ILE A 317 16.24 10.15 2.71
C ILE A 317 15.27 10.35 1.55
N LEU A 318 15.03 11.61 1.17
CA LEU A 318 14.21 11.92 -0.01
C LEU A 318 15.02 11.68 -1.28
N VAL A 319 14.56 10.76 -2.12
CA VAL A 319 15.18 10.47 -3.42
C VAL A 319 14.35 11.14 -4.50
N MET A 320 14.81 12.29 -4.96
CA MET A 320 14.20 13.08 -6.04
C MET A 320 14.58 12.44 -7.38
N ASN A 321 13.77 11.48 -7.82
CA ASN A 321 13.98 10.69 -9.02
C ASN A 321 13.43 11.37 -10.28
N LYS A 322 13.82 10.88 -11.45
CA LYS A 322 13.41 11.38 -12.78
C LYS A 322 13.88 12.80 -13.10
N ILE A 323 15.09 13.17 -12.66
CA ILE A 323 15.69 14.46 -13.03
C ILE A 323 15.91 14.61 -14.54
N ASP A 324 15.93 13.50 -15.27
CA ASP A 324 16.01 13.45 -16.74
C ASP A 324 14.74 13.95 -17.44
N ALA A 325 13.59 13.96 -16.75
CA ALA A 325 12.28 14.25 -17.31
C ALA A 325 11.91 15.75 -17.33
N ALA A 326 12.71 16.62 -16.71
CA ALA A 326 12.51 18.08 -16.74
C ALA A 326 13.82 18.80 -17.10
N GLU A 327 13.75 19.77 -17.99
CA GLU A 327 14.94 20.45 -18.54
C GLU A 327 15.73 21.20 -17.45
N GLU A 328 15.05 21.88 -16.53
CA GLU A 328 15.71 22.59 -15.44
C GLU A 328 16.41 21.63 -14.46
N LEU A 329 15.80 20.47 -14.19
CA LEU A 329 16.40 19.44 -13.34
C LEU A 329 17.59 18.78 -14.03
N ARG A 330 17.49 18.54 -15.34
CA ARG A 330 18.56 17.98 -16.16
C ARG A 330 19.76 18.93 -16.21
N ALA A 331 19.52 20.24 -16.31
CA ALA A 331 20.58 21.26 -16.28
C ALA A 331 21.29 21.35 -14.93
N GLN A 332 20.55 21.18 -13.81
CA GLN A 332 21.14 21.17 -12.46
C GLN A 332 21.91 19.88 -12.16
N GLY A 333 21.55 18.77 -12.81
CA GLY A 333 22.21 17.49 -12.65
C GLY A 333 21.99 16.81 -11.29
N PRO A 334 22.59 15.62 -11.11
CA PRO A 334 22.51 14.87 -9.86
C PRO A 334 23.30 15.57 -8.75
N ARG A 335 22.72 15.61 -7.54
CA ARG A 335 23.32 16.30 -6.38
C ARG A 335 22.76 15.76 -5.06
N ILE A 336 23.46 16.08 -3.97
CA ILE A 336 23.01 15.84 -2.60
C ILE A 336 22.66 17.19 -1.96
N GLU A 337 21.46 17.32 -1.42
CA GLU A 337 21.06 18.45 -0.59
C GLU A 337 21.11 18.03 0.88
N ARG A 338 21.78 18.85 1.69
CA ARG A 338 22.00 18.63 3.12
C ARG A 338 21.20 19.64 3.95
N ASP A 339 20.87 19.27 5.18
CA ASP A 339 20.27 20.19 6.15
C ASP A 339 21.33 21.04 6.87
N GLU A 340 20.88 21.92 7.76
CA GLU A 340 21.73 22.82 8.57
C GLU A 340 22.70 22.06 9.48
N THR A 341 22.40 20.81 9.82
CA THR A 341 23.27 19.92 10.62
C THR A 341 24.26 19.14 9.76
N GLY A 342 24.25 19.37 8.44
CA GLY A 342 25.03 18.64 7.45
C GLY A 342 24.48 17.25 7.11
N ALA A 343 23.32 16.86 7.64
CA ALA A 343 22.69 15.57 7.34
C ALA A 343 22.23 15.52 5.88
N VAL A 344 22.33 14.36 5.25
CA VAL A 344 21.69 14.14 3.96
C VAL A 344 20.17 14.26 4.10
N ARG A 345 19.58 15.20 3.36
CA ARG A 345 18.13 15.40 3.33
C ARG A 345 17.53 14.89 2.03
N ARG A 346 18.14 15.23 0.89
CA ARG A 346 17.65 14.85 -0.43
C ARG A 346 18.78 14.43 -1.36
N VAL A 347 18.50 13.50 -2.25
CA VAL A 347 19.40 13.10 -3.34
C VAL A 347 18.65 13.14 -4.65
N PHE A 348 19.22 13.82 -5.64
CA PHE A 348 18.65 13.98 -6.98
C PHE A 348 19.27 12.95 -7.92
N VAL A 349 18.42 12.11 -8.51
CA VAL A 349 18.86 10.95 -9.32
C VAL A 349 18.01 10.77 -10.57
N SER A 350 18.58 10.12 -11.58
CA SER A 350 17.82 9.46 -12.64
C SER A 350 18.04 7.96 -12.50
N ALA A 351 17.04 7.24 -11.99
CA ALA A 351 17.09 5.79 -11.93
C ALA A 351 17.13 5.14 -13.33
N LEU A 352 16.58 5.82 -14.35
CA LEU A 352 16.52 5.34 -15.73
C LEU A 352 17.88 5.48 -16.43
N GLU A 353 18.50 6.66 -16.37
CA GLU A 353 19.81 6.91 -16.99
C GLU A 353 20.97 6.43 -16.10
N GLY A 354 20.71 6.12 -14.83
CA GLY A 354 21.72 5.73 -13.84
C GLY A 354 22.49 6.92 -13.24
N ALA A 355 22.13 8.16 -13.58
CA ALA A 355 22.76 9.36 -13.06
C ALA A 355 22.48 9.56 -11.57
N GLY A 356 23.52 9.88 -10.79
CA GLY A 356 23.39 10.16 -9.35
C GLY A 356 23.25 8.94 -8.44
N LEU A 357 23.31 7.71 -8.97
CA LEU A 357 23.25 6.50 -8.15
C LEU A 357 24.44 6.37 -7.20
N GLU A 358 25.62 6.84 -7.60
CA GLU A 358 26.80 6.84 -6.71
C GLU A 358 26.61 7.78 -5.53
N LEU A 359 26.09 8.99 -5.78
CA LEU A 359 25.73 9.95 -4.73
C LEU A 359 24.70 9.37 -3.76
N LEU A 360 23.75 8.57 -4.25
CA LEU A 360 22.79 7.88 -3.40
C LEU A 360 23.44 6.80 -2.53
N ARG A 361 24.45 6.08 -3.05
CA ARG A 361 25.24 5.11 -2.27
C ARG A 361 26.04 5.83 -1.18
N GLU A 362 26.72 6.92 -1.52
CA GLU A 362 27.45 7.76 -0.56
C GLU A 362 26.52 8.28 0.55
N ALA A 363 25.36 8.80 0.16
CA ALA A 363 24.34 9.29 1.09
C ALA A 363 23.85 8.20 2.06
N LEU A 364 23.60 6.98 1.56
CA LEU A 364 23.21 5.84 2.38
C LEU A 364 24.28 5.47 3.40
N VAL A 365 25.54 5.40 2.97
CA VAL A 365 26.68 5.07 3.85
C VAL A 365 26.81 6.13 4.95
N GLU A 366 26.76 7.42 4.58
CA GLU A 366 26.84 8.52 5.55
C GLU A 366 25.71 8.47 6.58
N THR A 367 24.45 8.32 6.12
CA THR A 367 23.30 8.24 7.04
C THR A 367 23.41 7.03 7.95
N ALA A 368 23.84 5.87 7.44
CA ALA A 368 23.99 4.67 8.25
C ALA A 368 25.08 4.80 9.32
N ILE A 369 26.22 5.42 9.00
CA ILE A 369 27.27 5.74 9.99
C ILE A 369 26.71 6.67 11.06
N ARG A 370 26.04 7.75 10.67
CA ARG A 370 25.44 8.72 11.61
C ARG A 370 24.42 8.06 12.55
N LEU A 371 23.62 7.11 12.06
CA LEU A 371 22.66 6.35 12.89
C LEU A 371 23.34 5.38 13.85
N ARG A 372 24.48 4.79 13.46
CA ARG A 372 25.30 3.97 14.38
C ARG A 372 25.94 4.81 15.48
N GLU A 373 26.32 6.06 15.18
CA GLU A 373 26.94 6.99 16.13
C GLU A 373 25.93 7.68 17.06
N ARG A 374 24.69 7.88 16.60
CA ARG A 374 23.56 8.40 17.39
C ARG A 374 22.44 7.37 17.41
N PRO A 375 22.54 6.31 18.25
CA PRO A 375 21.43 5.39 18.39
C PRO A 375 20.18 6.15 18.83
N PRO A 376 18.97 5.75 18.40
CA PRO A 376 17.74 6.24 19.02
C PRO A 376 17.84 6.04 20.55
N PRO A 377 17.18 6.87 21.37
CA PRO A 377 17.09 6.59 22.80
C PRO A 377 16.62 5.14 22.93
N ARG A 378 17.48 4.30 23.55
CA ARG A 378 17.19 2.87 23.70
C ARG A 378 15.87 2.77 24.43
N ASP A 379 14.91 2.06 23.84
CA ASP A 379 13.78 1.49 24.57
C ASP A 379 14.33 0.87 25.87
N GLY A 380 13.99 1.51 26.98
CA GLY A 380 14.77 1.46 28.21
C GLY A 380 14.25 2.41 29.29
N GLU A 381 13.39 3.37 28.93
CA GLU A 381 12.37 3.84 29.87
C GLU A 381 11.27 2.79 29.96
N PHE A 382 11.31 2.05 31.05
CA PHE A 382 10.28 1.15 31.57
C PHE A 382 8.84 1.66 31.31
N ASP A 383 8.05 0.93 30.50
CA ASP A 383 6.60 1.15 30.36
C ASP A 383 5.83 0.27 31.38
N PRO A 384 5.23 0.85 32.44
CA PRO A 384 4.51 0.10 33.47
C PRO A 384 3.21 -0.57 32.98
N ARG A 385 2.78 -0.38 31.73
CA ARG A 385 1.57 -1.02 31.17
C ARG A 385 1.79 -2.42 30.61
N PHE A 386 3.05 -2.79 30.34
CA PHE A 386 3.44 -4.11 29.83
C PHE A 386 4.12 -4.99 30.88
N ASP A 387 3.92 -4.68 32.18
CA ASP A 387 4.39 -5.53 33.27
C ASP A 387 3.56 -6.81 33.37
N THR A 388 4.03 -7.89 32.73
CA THR A 388 3.44 -9.23 32.87
C THR A 388 3.87 -9.95 34.16
N ARG A 389 4.55 -9.28 35.11
CA ARG A 389 4.91 -9.87 36.42
C ARG A 389 3.78 -9.80 37.46
N GLN A 390 2.59 -9.35 37.08
CA GLN A 390 1.41 -9.36 37.95
C GLN A 390 0.54 -10.62 37.87
N GLU A 391 0.92 -11.63 37.07
CA GLU A 391 0.25 -12.94 37.07
C GLU A 391 1.13 -14.03 37.68
N THR A 392 1.55 -13.84 38.93
CA THR A 392 1.94 -14.95 39.80
C THR A 392 1.28 -14.76 41.15
N SER A 393 0.54 -15.77 41.58
CA SER A 393 -0.14 -15.80 42.88
C SER A 393 0.85 -15.59 44.04
N PRO A 394 0.38 -15.12 45.21
CA PRO A 394 1.26 -14.77 46.34
C PRO A 394 2.06 -15.93 46.95
N SER A 395 1.87 -17.17 46.48
CA SER A 395 2.41 -18.39 47.10
C SER A 395 3.76 -18.87 46.55
N GLN A 396 4.43 -18.12 45.68
CA GLN A 396 5.74 -18.52 45.10
C GLN A 396 6.86 -17.49 45.32
N ARG A 397 6.67 -16.48 46.18
CA ARG A 397 7.67 -15.42 46.41
C ARG A 397 8.80 -15.75 47.39
N ASP A 398 8.73 -16.87 48.11
CA ASP A 398 9.70 -17.16 49.19
C ASP A 398 10.92 -18.01 48.82
N GLU A 399 11.04 -18.54 47.59
CA GLU A 399 12.18 -19.43 47.23
C GLU A 399 13.28 -18.81 46.36
N LEU A 400 13.14 -17.57 45.87
CA LEU A 400 14.13 -16.95 44.97
C LEU A 400 14.94 -15.79 45.59
N SER A 401 14.81 -15.54 46.89
CA SER A 401 15.56 -14.49 47.60
C SER A 401 16.91 -14.94 48.17
N GLN A 402 17.36 -16.18 47.94
CA GLN A 402 18.59 -16.73 48.53
C GLN A 402 19.70 -17.08 47.52
N ILE A 403 20.03 -16.19 46.59
CA ILE A 403 21.27 -16.32 45.82
C ILE A 403 22.17 -15.11 46.15
N PRO A 404 23.33 -15.29 46.80
CA PRO A 404 24.24 -14.19 47.10
C PRO A 404 24.99 -13.76 45.82
N PRO A 405 25.44 -12.48 45.73
CA PRO A 405 26.17 -12.00 44.57
C PRO A 405 27.55 -12.66 44.48
N ALA A 406 27.93 -13.07 43.27
CA ALA A 406 29.23 -13.63 42.96
C ALA A 406 30.36 -12.60 43.20
N SER A 407 31.37 -13.04 43.94
CA SER A 407 32.57 -12.31 44.31
C SER A 407 33.48 -11.99 43.10
N ALA A 408 34.13 -10.83 43.18
CA ALA A 408 35.14 -10.35 42.26
C ALA A 408 36.36 -11.29 42.17
N LEU A 409 36.87 -11.49 40.95
CA LEU A 409 38.17 -12.12 40.68
C LEU A 409 39.32 -11.13 40.96
N PRO A 410 40.43 -11.55 41.60
CA PRO A 410 41.53 -10.66 41.93
C PRO A 410 42.55 -10.52 40.78
N ALA A 411 43.11 -9.32 40.65
CA ALA A 411 44.25 -9.02 39.79
C ALA A 411 45.55 -9.59 40.38
N GLU A 412 46.27 -10.38 39.60
CA GLU A 412 47.63 -10.83 39.94
C GLU A 412 48.69 -9.80 39.51
N ARG A 413 49.58 -9.51 40.47
CA ARG A 413 51.04 -9.22 40.38
C ARG A 413 51.51 -7.85 39.89
N SER A 414 52.32 -7.18 40.75
CA SER A 414 53.80 -7.09 40.59
C SER A 414 54.43 -5.88 41.30
N GLY A 415 55.47 -6.10 42.12
CA GLY A 415 56.53 -5.13 42.52
C GLY A 415 56.56 -4.86 44.03
N ARG A 416 57.52 -5.40 44.81
CA ARG A 416 58.88 -4.85 45.10
C ARG A 416 58.80 -3.43 45.66
N ASP A 417 59.27 -3.07 46.86
CA ASP A 417 60.29 -3.62 47.77
C ASP A 417 59.86 -3.46 49.24
#